data_AF-A0ABD1D5Q4-F1
#
_entry.id   AF-A0ABD1D5Q4-F1
#
_cell.length_a   1.000
_cell.length_b   1.000
_cell.length_c   1.000
_cell.angle_alpha   90.00
_cell.angle_beta   90.00
_cell.angle_gamma   90.00
#
_symmetry.space_group_name_H-M   'P 1'
#
loop_
_entity.id
_entity.type
_entity.pdbx_description
1 polymer ?
#
loop_
_entity_poly.entity_id
_entity_poly.type
_entity_poly.pdbx_seq_one_letter_code
_entity_poly.pdbx_strand_id
1 'polypeptide(L)'
;MARIVLVAAATILICGGFANAGFLDWFRSSANKGHSVCRVEFEVLHPKGLRVWTARKPETKGFGVELYINPTGTERSAAGVVCNVCRNTTEVTHGKFFIQDDNVIVKKGDVLEYVAITDNGKTVQRHKPRKIVVSEYIIKPQGRCACTGTPAQTSTVHDPANPTAEIELLERIITNLSNRCAEGIVSNYLFLQVETPSGPSDLLERVKAYFAGNPALKPYAAAVTTAEDYADGIAFQVKSIVDKLKILELSHTGSDILDYDGFTTVDKLDVRFSETS
;
A
#
# COMPACT_ATOMS: atom_id res chain seq x y z
N MET A 1 -60.79 -23.59 61.83
CA MET A 1 -61.05 -22.56 60.80
C MET A 1 -60.16 -22.85 59.60
N ALA A 2 -60.77 -23.33 58.52
CA ALA A 2 -60.08 -23.82 57.34
C ALA A 2 -59.54 -22.66 56.49
N ARG A 3 -58.27 -22.75 56.06
CA ARG A 3 -57.69 -21.86 55.06
C ARG A 3 -57.69 -22.61 53.72
N ILE A 4 -58.54 -22.15 52.82
CA ILE A 4 -58.62 -22.59 51.43
C ILE A 4 -57.39 -22.05 50.69
N VAL A 5 -56.57 -22.95 50.17
CA VAL A 5 -55.49 -22.63 49.22
C VAL A 5 -56.08 -22.74 47.82
N LEU A 6 -56.29 -21.59 47.17
CA LEU A 6 -56.72 -21.50 45.77
C LEU A 6 -55.47 -21.37 44.91
N VAL A 7 -55.14 -22.44 44.19
CA VAL A 7 -54.09 -22.48 43.17
C VAL A 7 -54.65 -21.84 41.90
N ALA A 8 -54.26 -20.61 41.61
CA ALA A 8 -54.56 -19.95 40.34
C ALA A 8 -53.37 -20.15 39.38
N ALA A 9 -53.65 -20.86 38.29
CA ALA A 9 -52.74 -21.07 37.17
C ALA A 9 -52.47 -19.75 36.44
N ALA A 10 -51.20 -19.38 36.32
CA ALA A 10 -50.75 -18.31 35.42
C ALA A 10 -50.07 -18.94 34.21
N THR A 11 -50.81 -18.96 33.10
CA THR A 11 -50.33 -19.24 31.75
C THR A 11 -49.32 -18.17 31.33
N ILE A 12 -48.10 -18.60 31.01
CA ILE A 12 -47.06 -17.73 30.42
C ILE A 12 -47.46 -17.45 28.96
N LEU A 13 -47.89 -16.22 28.72
CA LEU A 13 -47.98 -15.61 27.39
C LEU A 13 -46.56 -15.42 26.83
N ILE A 14 -46.15 -16.29 25.90
CA ILE A 14 -44.98 -16.04 25.06
C ILE A 14 -45.43 -15.07 23.96
N CYS A 15 -45.35 -13.78 24.25
CA CYS A 15 -45.49 -12.72 23.26
C CYS A 15 -44.11 -12.30 22.74
N GLY A 16 -43.98 -12.31 21.42
CA GLY A 16 -43.04 -11.44 20.70
C GLY A 16 -41.66 -12.03 20.49
N GLY A 17 -41.44 -12.58 19.30
CA GLY A 17 -40.10 -12.92 18.82
C GLY A 17 -39.21 -11.69 18.80
N PHE A 18 -38.18 -11.70 19.64
CA PHE A 18 -36.96 -10.96 19.36
C PHE A 18 -36.23 -11.74 18.27
N ALA A 19 -36.51 -11.40 17.01
CA ALA A 19 -35.62 -11.71 15.93
C ALA A 19 -34.31 -10.98 16.24
N ASN A 20 -33.39 -11.69 16.90
CA ASN A 20 -31.98 -11.34 16.91
C ASN A 20 -31.53 -11.40 15.45
N ALA A 21 -31.60 -10.26 14.76
CA ALA A 21 -30.86 -10.00 13.53
C ALA A 21 -29.36 -10.02 13.90
N GLY A 22 -28.86 -11.24 14.13
CA GLY A 22 -27.53 -11.50 14.63
C GLY A 22 -26.49 -11.14 13.56
N PHE A 23 -25.26 -10.97 14.01
CA PHE A 23 -24.03 -10.84 13.24
C PHE A 23 -23.95 -11.64 11.93
N LEU A 24 -24.62 -12.80 11.82
CA LEU A 24 -24.72 -13.59 10.59
C LEU A 24 -25.58 -12.95 9.49
N ASP A 25 -26.59 -12.16 9.84
CA ASP A 25 -27.41 -11.39 8.88
C ASP A 25 -26.61 -10.21 8.30
N TRP A 26 -25.66 -9.66 9.06
CA TRP A 26 -24.70 -8.66 8.59
C TRP A 26 -23.71 -9.23 7.54
N PHE A 27 -23.29 -10.50 7.68
CA PHE A 27 -22.48 -11.20 6.66
C PHE A 27 -23.28 -11.67 5.44
N ARG A 28 -24.55 -12.00 5.61
CA ARG A 28 -25.43 -12.41 4.49
C ARG A 28 -26.11 -11.25 3.77
N SER A 29 -26.11 -10.06 4.37
CA SER A 29 -26.72 -8.88 3.76
C SER A 29 -25.98 -8.45 2.50
N SER A 30 -26.66 -8.56 1.36
CA SER A 30 -26.21 -8.01 0.07
C SER A 30 -26.08 -6.49 0.08
N ALA A 31 -26.51 -5.81 1.16
CA ALA A 31 -26.38 -4.37 1.33
C ALA A 31 -24.92 -3.91 1.47
N ASN A 32 -24.00 -4.79 1.92
CA ASN A 32 -22.58 -4.44 2.07
C ASN A 32 -21.75 -4.73 0.79
N LYS A 33 -22.35 -5.30 -0.25
CA LYS A 33 -21.69 -5.50 -1.55
C LYS A 33 -21.51 -4.16 -2.25
N GLY A 34 -20.41 -4.01 -2.99
CA GLY A 34 -20.10 -2.78 -3.74
C GLY A 34 -19.35 -1.69 -2.98
N HIS A 35 -18.98 -1.91 -1.71
CA HIS A 35 -18.20 -0.94 -0.97
C HIS A 35 -16.68 -1.07 -1.07
N SER A 36 -16.15 -2.13 -1.69
CA SER A 36 -14.71 -2.28 -1.81
C SER A 36 -14.09 -1.16 -2.66
N VAL A 37 -13.07 -0.49 -2.13
CA VAL A 37 -12.32 0.55 -2.84
C VAL A 37 -10.98 0.01 -3.32
N CYS A 38 -10.59 0.34 -4.56
CA CYS A 38 -9.24 0.05 -5.05
C CYS A 38 -8.22 0.97 -4.36
N ARG A 39 -6.94 0.84 -4.70
CA ARG A 39 -5.95 1.85 -4.33
C ARG A 39 -6.43 3.24 -4.81
N VAL A 40 -6.29 4.23 -3.94
CA VAL A 40 -6.60 5.62 -4.26
C VAL A 40 -5.28 6.28 -4.62
N GLU A 41 -5.22 6.86 -5.81
CA GLU A 41 -4.04 7.51 -6.33
C GLU A 41 -4.18 9.03 -6.17
N PHE A 42 -3.03 9.68 -5.98
CA PHE A 42 -2.93 11.12 -5.76
C PHE A 42 -1.92 11.73 -6.73
N GLU A 43 -2.30 12.88 -7.28
CA GLU A 43 -1.41 13.73 -8.06
C GLU A 43 -1.55 15.16 -7.55
N VAL A 44 -0.45 15.70 -7.02
CA VAL A 44 -0.36 17.07 -6.54
C VAL A 44 0.05 17.95 -7.70
N LEU A 45 -0.66 19.03 -7.94
CA LEU A 45 -0.33 19.97 -8.99
C LEU A 45 0.48 21.14 -8.42
N HIS A 46 1.57 21.51 -9.08
CA HIS A 46 2.39 22.66 -8.73
C HIS A 46 2.01 23.87 -9.60
N PRO A 47 1.76 25.06 -9.03
CA PRO A 47 2.00 25.47 -7.65
C PRO A 47 0.86 25.13 -6.67
N LYS A 48 -0.34 24.83 -7.17
CA LYS A 48 -1.51 24.44 -6.40
C LYS A 48 -2.35 23.44 -7.20
N GLY A 49 -3.13 22.65 -6.51
CA GLY A 49 -4.11 21.71 -7.04
C GLY A 49 -3.84 20.27 -6.59
N LEU A 50 -4.88 19.46 -6.61
CA LEU A 50 -4.84 18.06 -6.25
C LEU A 50 -5.83 17.28 -7.12
N ARG A 51 -5.39 16.13 -7.63
CA ARG A 51 -6.23 15.14 -8.29
C ARG A 51 -6.19 13.86 -7.51
N VAL A 52 -7.36 13.26 -7.34
CA VAL A 52 -7.56 12.02 -6.60
C VAL A 52 -8.43 11.10 -7.44
N TRP A 53 -8.01 9.84 -7.60
CA TRP A 53 -8.82 8.88 -8.34
C TRP A 53 -8.69 7.46 -7.83
N THR A 54 -9.68 6.65 -8.19
CA THR A 54 -9.65 5.20 -7.98
C THR A 54 -10.35 4.49 -9.12
N ALA A 55 -9.94 3.25 -9.41
CA ALA A 55 -10.60 2.43 -10.42
C ALA A 55 -12.03 2.10 -9.98
N ARG A 56 -13.00 2.25 -10.89
CA ARG A 56 -14.40 1.93 -10.61
C ARG A 56 -14.59 0.43 -10.59
N LYS A 57 -15.28 -0.07 -9.56
CA LYS A 57 -15.86 -1.42 -9.56
C LYS A 57 -17.32 -1.37 -10.00
N PRO A 58 -17.83 -2.41 -10.69
CA PRO A 58 -19.21 -2.41 -11.21
C PRO A 58 -20.28 -2.11 -10.16
N GLU A 59 -20.05 -2.58 -8.94
CA GLU A 59 -20.98 -2.49 -7.80
C GLU A 59 -20.86 -1.18 -7.01
N THR A 60 -19.86 -0.34 -7.31
CA THR A 60 -19.70 0.99 -6.69
C THR A 60 -20.31 2.05 -7.60
N LYS A 61 -21.20 2.88 -7.05
CA LYS A 61 -21.94 3.95 -7.75
C LYS A 61 -21.36 5.34 -7.48
N GLY A 62 -20.75 5.54 -6.31
CA GLY A 62 -20.11 6.80 -5.95
C GLY A 62 -18.83 6.59 -5.17
N PHE A 63 -17.96 7.59 -5.25
CA PHE A 63 -16.69 7.65 -4.55
C PHE A 63 -16.49 9.05 -3.97
N GLY A 64 -16.01 9.12 -2.73
CA GLY A 64 -15.63 10.36 -2.09
C GLY A 64 -14.32 10.22 -1.35
N VAL A 65 -13.70 11.36 -1.07
CA VAL A 65 -12.49 11.45 -0.26
C VAL A 65 -12.66 12.56 0.76
N GLU A 66 -12.28 12.27 1.99
CA GLU A 66 -11.95 13.28 2.98
C GLU A 66 -10.44 13.28 3.16
N LEU A 67 -9.82 14.45 3.01
CA LEU A 67 -8.38 14.62 3.07
C LEU A 67 -8.01 15.69 4.09
N TYR A 68 -6.99 15.39 4.86
CA TYR A 68 -6.42 16.23 5.89
C TYR A 68 -4.91 16.36 5.63
N ILE A 69 -4.40 17.59 5.58
CA ILE A 69 -3.00 17.90 5.33
C ILE A 69 -2.33 18.18 6.67
N ASN A 70 -1.27 17.43 6.99
CA ASN A 70 -0.51 17.50 8.24
C ASN A 70 -1.39 17.46 9.50
N PRO A 71 -2.32 16.48 9.64
CA PRO A 71 -3.20 16.44 10.80
C PRO A 71 -2.39 16.21 12.08
N THR A 72 -2.59 17.06 13.09
CA THR A 72 -1.97 16.88 14.41
C THR A 72 -2.89 16.07 15.33
N GLY A 73 -2.32 15.16 16.13
CA GLY A 73 -3.09 14.20 16.93
C GLY A 73 -4.04 14.84 17.96
N THR A 74 -3.77 16.08 18.37
CA THR A 74 -4.58 16.86 19.34
C THR A 74 -5.87 17.41 18.76
N GLU A 75 -5.97 17.59 17.44
CA GLU A 75 -7.14 18.23 16.80
C GLU A 75 -8.27 17.23 16.54
N ARG A 76 -7.96 15.94 16.52
CA ARG A 76 -8.88 14.84 16.16
C ARG A 76 -10.06 14.66 17.11
N SER A 77 -9.95 15.18 18.34
CA SER A 77 -10.91 14.99 19.43
C SER A 77 -11.68 16.26 19.79
N ALA A 78 -11.36 17.40 19.16
CA ALA A 78 -11.87 18.71 19.54
C ALA A 78 -12.38 19.47 18.31
N ALA A 79 -13.45 18.99 17.66
CA ALA A 79 -14.32 19.77 16.76
C ALA A 79 -13.68 20.67 15.67
N GLY A 80 -12.38 20.49 15.37
CA GLY A 80 -11.56 21.55 14.76
C GLY A 80 -10.67 21.10 13.61
N VAL A 81 -10.66 19.81 13.26
CA VAL A 81 -9.99 19.37 12.02
C VAL A 81 -10.86 19.82 10.83
N VAL A 82 -10.53 20.97 10.26
CA VAL A 82 -11.13 21.43 9.02
C VAL A 82 -10.67 20.50 7.91
N CYS A 83 -11.61 19.80 7.29
CA CYS A 83 -11.31 18.96 6.13
C CYS A 83 -10.76 19.82 4.99
N ASN A 84 -9.54 19.52 4.52
CA ASN A 84 -8.91 20.28 3.43
C ASN A 84 -9.55 19.95 2.08
N VAL A 85 -9.88 18.67 1.85
CA VAL A 85 -10.61 18.23 0.65
C VAL A 85 -11.67 17.23 1.06
N CYS A 86 -12.93 17.67 1.07
CA CYS A 86 -14.09 16.82 1.31
C CYS A 86 -15.01 16.88 0.09
N ARG A 87 -14.80 15.95 -0.85
CA ARG A 87 -15.54 15.91 -2.11
C ARG A 87 -16.00 14.50 -2.43
N ASN A 88 -17.12 14.41 -3.11
CA ASN A 88 -17.68 13.20 -3.66
C ASN A 88 -17.88 13.35 -5.18
N THR A 89 -17.93 12.22 -5.86
CA THR A 89 -18.27 12.13 -7.28
C THR A 89 -18.99 10.82 -7.56
N THR A 90 -19.97 10.89 -8.46
CA THR A 90 -20.60 9.72 -9.09
C THR A 90 -20.20 9.63 -10.56
N GLU A 91 -19.47 10.62 -11.07
CA GLU A 91 -19.02 10.69 -12.44
C GLU A 91 -17.83 9.76 -12.67
N VAL A 92 -17.84 9.09 -13.82
CA VAL A 92 -16.84 8.09 -14.18
C VAL A 92 -16.17 8.54 -15.47
N THR A 93 -14.85 8.77 -15.40
CA THR A 93 -14.03 9.19 -16.53
C THR A 93 -13.02 8.09 -16.81
N HIS A 94 -13.06 7.50 -18.01
CA HIS A 94 -12.15 6.40 -18.41
C HIS A 94 -12.09 5.23 -17.39
N GLY A 95 -13.24 4.82 -16.85
CA GLY A 95 -13.34 3.71 -15.89
C GLY A 95 -12.86 4.03 -14.47
N LYS A 96 -12.65 5.32 -14.15
CA LYS A 96 -12.18 5.77 -12.83
C LYS A 96 -13.16 6.80 -12.26
N PHE A 97 -13.32 6.80 -10.94
CA PHE A 97 -13.87 7.96 -10.24
C PHE A 97 -12.76 8.98 -10.09
N PHE A 98 -13.01 10.21 -10.50
CA PHE A 98 -12.01 11.28 -10.54
C PHE A 98 -12.51 12.52 -9.81
N ILE A 99 -11.70 13.02 -8.89
CA ILE A 99 -11.95 14.22 -8.10
C ILE A 99 -10.76 15.16 -8.31
N GLN A 100 -11.05 16.42 -8.61
CA GLN A 100 -10.03 17.47 -8.75
C GLN A 100 -10.40 18.68 -7.89
N ASP A 101 -9.40 19.25 -7.22
CA ASP A 101 -9.49 20.53 -6.53
C ASP A 101 -8.29 21.40 -6.93
N ASP A 102 -8.54 22.54 -7.56
CA ASP A 102 -7.49 23.41 -8.12
C ASP A 102 -6.89 24.40 -7.11
N ASN A 103 -7.40 24.44 -5.87
CA ASN A 103 -7.02 25.45 -4.89
C ASN A 103 -6.19 24.91 -3.72
N VAL A 104 -6.01 23.60 -3.66
CA VAL A 104 -5.28 22.92 -2.59
C VAL A 104 -3.77 23.11 -2.76
N ILE A 105 -3.08 23.62 -1.74
CA ILE A 105 -1.61 23.76 -1.77
C ILE A 105 -1.02 22.63 -0.93
N VAL A 106 -0.30 21.73 -1.59
CA VAL A 106 0.39 20.60 -0.96
C VAL A 106 1.85 20.62 -1.41
N LYS A 107 2.76 20.41 -0.45
CA LYS A 107 4.21 20.50 -0.64
C LYS A 107 4.89 19.16 -0.38
N LYS A 108 6.09 19.00 -0.94
CA LYS A 108 6.96 17.87 -0.61
C LYS A 108 7.18 17.79 0.90
N GLY A 109 7.02 16.59 1.44
CA GLY A 109 7.16 16.32 2.88
C GLY A 109 5.86 16.46 3.67
N ASP A 110 4.79 17.02 3.10
CA ASP A 110 3.49 17.03 3.77
C ASP A 110 2.95 15.60 3.95
N VAL A 111 2.30 15.35 5.07
CA VAL A 111 1.60 14.11 5.39
C VAL A 111 0.13 14.30 5.06
N LEU A 112 -0.36 13.57 4.07
CA LEU A 112 -1.76 13.54 3.72
C LEU A 112 -2.43 12.35 4.39
N GLU A 113 -3.43 12.61 5.21
CA GLU A 113 -4.29 11.59 5.76
C GLU A 113 -5.64 11.64 5.08
N TYR A 114 -6.11 10.50 4.57
CA TYR A 114 -7.37 10.45 3.85
C TYR A 114 -8.28 9.30 4.27
N VAL A 115 -9.58 9.54 4.13
CA VAL A 115 -10.64 8.55 4.28
C VAL A 115 -11.37 8.44 2.96
N ALA A 116 -11.33 7.25 2.34
CA ALA A 116 -12.17 6.95 1.20
C ALA A 116 -13.60 6.71 1.65
N ILE A 117 -14.56 7.15 0.83
CA ILE A 117 -16.00 6.94 1.03
C ILE A 117 -16.52 6.27 -0.24
N THR A 118 -17.26 5.18 -0.10
CA THR A 118 -17.90 4.50 -1.23
C THR A 118 -19.40 4.45 -1.06
N ASP A 119 -20.11 4.63 -2.16
CA ASP A 119 -21.56 4.53 -2.25
C ASP A 119 -21.92 3.44 -3.26
N ASN A 120 -22.80 2.51 -2.88
CA ASN A 120 -23.30 1.44 -3.76
C ASN A 120 -24.71 1.73 -4.31
N GLY A 121 -25.25 2.92 -4.04
CA GLY A 121 -26.60 3.37 -4.38
C GLY A 121 -27.67 3.04 -3.32
N LYS A 122 -27.29 2.35 -2.23
CA LYS A 122 -28.18 2.00 -1.11
C LYS A 122 -27.61 2.49 0.22
N THR A 123 -26.32 2.28 0.41
CA THR A 123 -25.58 2.59 1.62
C THR A 123 -24.31 3.34 1.26
N VAL A 124 -23.78 4.08 2.23
CA VAL A 124 -22.50 4.78 2.14
C VAL A 124 -21.56 4.20 3.20
N GLN A 125 -20.36 3.83 2.81
CA GLN A 125 -19.34 3.29 3.72
C GLN A 125 -18.11 4.20 3.76
N ARG A 126 -17.70 4.54 4.98
CA ARG A 126 -16.40 5.18 5.25
C ARG A 126 -15.35 4.11 5.51
N HIS A 127 -14.21 4.21 4.83
CA HIS A 127 -13.10 3.28 4.98
C HIS A 127 -12.17 3.70 6.12
N LYS A 128 -11.24 2.80 6.51
CA LYS A 128 -10.21 3.15 7.50
C LYS A 128 -9.32 4.29 6.97
N PRO A 129 -8.94 5.26 7.82
CA PRO A 129 -7.99 6.30 7.44
C PRO A 129 -6.66 5.72 6.96
N ARG A 130 -6.05 6.36 5.95
CA ARG A 130 -4.75 6.00 5.38
C ARG A 130 -3.89 7.24 5.29
N LYS A 131 -2.57 7.07 5.42
CA LYS A 131 -1.60 8.17 5.35
C LYS A 131 -0.65 7.96 4.18
N ILE A 132 -0.29 9.06 3.52
CA ILE A 132 0.76 9.11 2.51
C ILE A 132 1.64 10.33 2.76
N VAL A 133 2.94 10.21 2.49
CA VAL A 133 3.87 11.35 2.52
C VAL A 133 4.06 11.85 1.10
N VAL A 134 3.97 13.16 0.89
CA VAL A 134 4.09 13.77 -0.42
C VAL A 134 5.53 13.73 -0.88
N SER A 135 5.78 12.94 -1.92
CA SER A 135 7.08 12.85 -2.58
C SER A 135 7.12 13.67 -3.86
N GLU A 136 8.32 13.88 -4.41
CA GLU A 136 8.51 14.56 -5.71
C GLU A 136 7.73 13.87 -6.84
N TYR A 137 7.56 12.55 -6.79
CA TYR A 137 6.95 11.76 -7.85
C TYR A 137 5.46 12.03 -8.05
N ILE A 138 4.75 12.39 -6.97
CA ILE A 138 3.32 12.72 -7.03
C ILE A 138 3.07 14.18 -7.41
N ILE A 139 4.10 15.04 -7.38
CA ILE A 139 4.00 16.45 -7.75
C ILE A 139 4.18 16.60 -9.27
N LYS A 140 3.22 17.23 -9.95
CA LYS A 140 3.22 17.50 -11.40
C LYS A 140 3.07 19.00 -11.67
N PRO A 141 3.78 19.59 -12.64
CA PRO A 141 3.59 21.00 -12.99
C PRO A 141 2.20 21.26 -13.60
N GLN A 142 1.47 22.28 -13.13
CA GLN A 142 0.25 22.76 -13.76
C GLN A 142 0.54 23.34 -15.15
N GLY A 143 -0.37 23.10 -16.10
CA GLY A 143 -0.33 23.73 -17.43
C GLY A 143 0.78 23.22 -18.35
N ARG A 144 1.63 22.29 -17.90
CA ARG A 144 2.52 21.52 -18.77
C ARG A 144 1.97 20.11 -18.88
N CYS A 145 1.17 19.86 -19.93
CA CYS A 145 1.42 18.61 -20.64
C CYS A 145 2.92 18.59 -20.90
N ALA A 146 3.62 17.52 -20.51
CA ALA A 146 4.99 17.30 -20.91
C ALA A 146 5.05 16.97 -22.42
N CYS A 147 4.45 17.82 -23.25
CA CYS A 147 4.51 17.87 -24.70
C CYS A 147 4.34 19.34 -25.12
N THR A 148 5.17 20.25 -24.59
CA THR A 148 5.36 21.55 -25.22
C THR A 148 6.66 21.45 -25.99
N GLY A 149 6.53 21.48 -27.32
CA GLY A 149 7.60 21.33 -28.31
C GLY A 149 8.65 22.42 -28.26
N THR A 150 9.41 22.46 -27.16
CA THR A 150 10.86 22.47 -27.35
C THR A 150 11.15 21.04 -27.78
N PRO A 151 11.86 20.76 -28.90
CA PRO A 151 12.45 19.44 -29.00
C PRO A 151 13.16 19.28 -27.66
N ALA A 152 12.87 18.18 -26.95
CA ALA A 152 13.81 17.73 -25.95
C ALA A 152 15.17 17.98 -26.59
N GLN A 153 16.08 18.70 -25.92
CA GLN A 153 17.47 18.48 -26.25
C GLN A 153 17.53 16.98 -26.30
N THR A 154 17.69 16.47 -27.52
CA THR A 154 17.84 15.07 -27.78
C THR A 154 19.09 14.80 -26.99
N SER A 155 18.90 14.37 -25.75
CA SER A 155 19.78 13.39 -25.17
C SER A 155 19.72 12.34 -26.25
N THR A 156 20.75 12.34 -27.10
CA THR A 156 20.97 11.45 -28.23
C THR A 156 21.17 10.04 -27.70
N VAL A 157 20.27 9.59 -26.84
CA VAL A 157 20.35 8.35 -26.06
C VAL A 157 19.17 7.45 -26.41
N HIS A 158 18.02 8.01 -26.83
CA HIS A 158 17.02 7.18 -27.49
C HIS A 158 17.42 6.96 -28.94
N ASP A 159 18.44 6.13 -29.12
CA ASP A 159 18.65 5.44 -30.37
C ASP A 159 17.70 4.23 -30.37
N PRO A 160 16.63 4.22 -31.20
CA PRO A 160 15.75 3.06 -31.32
C PRO A 160 16.50 1.80 -31.80
N ALA A 161 17.74 1.94 -32.28
CA ALA A 161 18.61 0.81 -32.59
C ALA A 161 19.30 0.20 -31.35
N ASN A 162 19.31 0.86 -30.19
CA ASN A 162 20.02 0.38 -29.00
C ASN A 162 19.26 0.63 -27.67
N PRO A 163 18.19 -0.13 -27.41
CA PRO A 163 17.45 -0.07 -26.13
C PRO A 163 18.33 -0.40 -24.90
N THR A 164 19.44 -1.08 -25.09
CA THR A 164 20.40 -1.41 -24.03
C THR A 164 21.07 -0.17 -23.45
N ALA A 165 21.36 0.85 -24.28
CA ALA A 165 21.99 2.08 -23.82
C ALA A 165 21.10 2.88 -22.85
N GLU A 166 19.79 2.82 -23.04
CA GLU A 166 18.82 3.46 -22.14
C GLU A 166 18.71 2.70 -20.81
N ILE A 167 18.69 1.37 -20.86
CA ILE A 167 18.71 0.52 -19.65
C ILE A 167 19.98 0.82 -18.83
N GLU A 168 21.15 0.85 -19.47
CA GLU A 168 22.42 1.17 -18.80
C GLU A 168 22.41 2.58 -18.16
N LEU A 169 21.83 3.56 -18.84
CA LEU A 169 21.68 4.91 -18.29
C LEU A 169 20.80 4.90 -17.03
N LEU A 170 19.65 4.21 -17.07
CA LEU A 170 18.73 4.11 -15.95
C LEU A 170 19.38 3.41 -14.76
N GLU A 171 20.07 2.29 -14.99
CA GLU A 171 20.81 1.57 -13.95
C GLU A 171 21.88 2.45 -13.29
N ARG A 172 22.61 3.23 -14.09
CA ARG A 172 23.59 4.19 -13.58
C ARG A 172 22.94 5.31 -12.76
N ILE A 173 21.79 5.83 -13.18
CA ILE A 173 21.05 6.85 -12.42
C ILE A 173 20.59 6.28 -11.08
N ILE A 174 19.99 5.09 -11.07
CA ILE A 174 19.53 4.41 -9.85
C ILE A 174 20.69 4.17 -8.90
N THR A 175 21.80 3.65 -9.41
CA THR A 175 23.01 3.41 -8.61
C THR A 175 23.54 4.72 -8.00
N ASN A 176 23.60 5.80 -8.80
CA ASN A 176 24.04 7.11 -8.31
C ASN A 176 23.10 7.70 -7.27
N LEU A 177 21.79 7.57 -7.44
CA LEU A 177 20.80 8.05 -6.47
C LEU A 177 20.90 7.26 -5.17
N SER A 178 21.02 5.93 -5.25
CA SER A 178 21.23 5.08 -4.08
C SER A 178 22.49 5.51 -3.31
N ASN A 179 23.63 5.66 -4.00
CA ASN A 179 24.88 6.04 -3.34
C ASN A 179 24.83 7.43 -2.71
N ARG A 180 24.06 8.37 -3.27
CA ARG A 180 23.95 9.74 -2.75
C ARG A 180 22.92 9.92 -1.65
N CYS A 181 21.86 9.10 -1.65
CA CYS A 181 20.70 9.30 -0.78
C CYS A 181 20.56 8.25 0.33
N ALA A 182 21.30 7.14 0.26
CA ALA A 182 21.07 5.97 1.11
C ALA A 182 22.26 5.56 1.99
N GLU A 183 23.21 6.46 2.29
CA GLU A 183 24.33 6.17 3.19
C GLU A 183 23.83 5.50 4.49
N GLY A 184 23.99 4.18 4.59
CA GLY A 184 23.64 3.34 5.74
C GLY A 184 22.17 2.92 5.89
N ILE A 185 21.26 3.24 4.96
CA ILE A 185 19.81 2.97 5.11
C ILE A 185 19.33 1.79 4.23
N VAL A 186 19.94 1.60 3.05
CA VAL A 186 19.53 0.56 2.10
C VAL A 186 20.71 -0.36 1.83
N SER A 187 20.53 -1.64 2.11
CA SER A 187 21.52 -2.68 1.92
C SER A 187 21.26 -3.47 0.63
N ASN A 188 22.31 -4.16 0.15
CA ASN A 188 22.16 -5.11 -0.96
C ASN A 188 21.74 -6.50 -0.48
N TYR A 189 21.16 -6.61 0.71
CA TYR A 189 20.69 -7.88 1.24
C TYR A 189 19.24 -8.15 0.85
N LEU A 190 18.97 -9.43 0.65
CA LEU A 190 17.66 -10.03 0.47
C LEU A 190 17.53 -11.20 1.44
N PHE A 191 16.30 -11.63 1.68
CA PHE A 191 16.00 -12.74 2.57
C PHE A 191 15.23 -13.82 1.81
N LEU A 192 15.70 -15.07 1.87
CA LEU A 192 15.01 -16.23 1.32
C LEU A 192 14.37 -17.00 2.48
N GLN A 193 13.04 -17.05 2.51
CA GLN A 193 12.31 -17.92 3.43
C GLN A 193 12.45 -19.37 2.98
N VAL A 194 12.83 -20.26 3.89
CA VAL A 194 13.01 -21.69 3.58
C VAL A 194 12.26 -22.50 4.62
N GLU A 195 11.21 -23.22 4.21
CA GLU A 195 10.40 -24.04 5.13
C GLU A 195 11.09 -25.37 5.53
N THR A 196 12.19 -25.76 4.89
CA THR A 196 12.79 -27.09 5.08
C THR A 196 14.32 -27.07 5.29
N PRO A 197 14.85 -27.99 6.13
CA PRO A 197 16.28 -28.10 6.38
C PRO A 197 17.06 -28.76 5.23
N SER A 198 16.39 -29.34 4.22
CA SER A 198 17.06 -30.10 3.17
C SER A 198 17.66 -29.21 2.08
N GLY A 199 18.97 -29.34 1.89
CA GLY A 199 19.75 -28.69 0.83
C GLY A 199 21.24 -28.85 1.10
N PRO A 200 22.13 -28.30 0.25
CA PRO A 200 23.56 -28.25 0.52
C PRO A 200 23.82 -27.64 1.91
N SER A 201 24.87 -28.09 2.60
CA SER A 201 25.32 -27.45 3.84
C SER A 201 25.86 -26.04 3.57
N ASP A 202 26.32 -25.78 2.34
CA ASP A 202 26.69 -24.45 1.88
C ASP A 202 25.43 -23.65 1.52
N LEU A 203 25.18 -22.60 2.32
CA LEU A 203 24.04 -21.69 2.16
C LEU A 203 24.09 -20.93 0.82
N LEU A 204 25.29 -20.60 0.34
CA LEU A 204 25.46 -19.89 -0.92
C LEU A 204 25.09 -20.77 -2.11
N GLU A 205 25.52 -22.04 -2.09
CA GLU A 205 25.11 -23.01 -3.10
C GLU A 205 23.60 -23.26 -3.06
N ARG A 206 23.00 -23.29 -1.87
CA ARG A 206 21.56 -23.46 -1.69
C ARG A 206 20.76 -22.30 -2.31
N VAL A 207 21.16 -21.05 -2.07
CA VAL A 207 20.51 -19.87 -2.70
C VAL A 207 20.70 -19.91 -4.21
N LYS A 208 21.89 -20.26 -4.70
CA LYS A 208 22.13 -20.40 -6.15
C LYS A 208 21.30 -21.51 -6.78
N ALA A 209 21.10 -22.63 -6.09
CA ALA A 209 20.22 -23.72 -6.54
C ALA A 209 18.75 -23.27 -6.60
N TYR A 210 18.28 -22.50 -5.62
CA TYR A 210 16.93 -21.89 -5.65
C TYR A 210 16.77 -21.01 -6.89
N PHE A 211 17.73 -20.12 -7.16
CA PHE A 211 17.71 -19.25 -8.34
C PHE A 211 17.74 -20.07 -9.65
N ALA A 212 18.52 -21.16 -9.70
CA ALA A 212 18.59 -22.02 -10.87
C ALA A 212 17.27 -22.78 -11.15
N GLY A 213 16.50 -23.09 -10.11
CA GLY A 213 15.18 -23.72 -10.20
C GLY A 213 14.07 -22.79 -10.67
N ASN A 214 14.25 -21.47 -10.56
CA ASN A 214 13.29 -20.46 -11.01
C ASN A 214 13.75 -19.82 -12.33
N PRO A 215 13.03 -20.02 -13.46
CA PRO A 215 13.42 -19.47 -14.76
C PRO A 215 13.61 -17.95 -14.78
N ALA A 216 12.84 -17.20 -13.98
CA ALA A 216 12.95 -15.74 -13.92
C ALA A 216 14.19 -15.28 -13.14
N LEU A 217 14.61 -16.05 -12.13
CA LEU A 217 15.73 -15.69 -11.24
C LEU A 217 17.06 -16.29 -11.69
N LYS A 218 17.04 -17.34 -12.52
CA LYS A 218 18.24 -18.01 -13.04
C LYS A 218 19.34 -17.07 -13.56
N PRO A 219 19.04 -15.97 -14.29
CA PRO A 219 20.06 -15.03 -14.75
C PRO A 219 20.80 -14.31 -13.61
N TYR A 220 20.18 -14.20 -12.44
CA TYR A 220 20.69 -13.47 -11.28
C TYR A 220 21.46 -14.34 -10.29
N ALA A 221 21.56 -15.67 -10.51
CA ALA A 221 22.28 -16.57 -9.60
C ALA A 221 23.76 -16.19 -9.44
N ALA A 222 24.38 -15.65 -10.49
CA ALA A 222 25.77 -15.17 -10.45
C ALA A 222 25.94 -13.84 -9.70
N ALA A 223 24.86 -13.08 -9.49
CA ALA A 223 24.88 -11.83 -8.75
C ALA A 223 24.87 -12.05 -7.23
N VAL A 224 24.56 -13.26 -6.74
CA VAL A 224 24.59 -13.63 -5.32
C VAL A 224 26.05 -13.81 -4.86
N THR A 225 26.47 -13.01 -3.89
CA THR A 225 27.87 -12.94 -3.42
C THR A 225 28.11 -13.71 -2.14
N THR A 226 27.23 -13.57 -1.15
CA THR A 226 27.35 -14.19 0.17
C THR A 226 25.98 -14.66 0.66
N ALA A 227 25.97 -15.62 1.59
CA ALA A 227 24.77 -16.10 2.25
C ALA A 227 25.09 -16.41 3.72
N GLU A 228 24.16 -16.07 4.60
CA GLU A 228 24.25 -16.17 6.05
C GLU A 228 22.99 -16.83 6.60
N ASP A 229 23.15 -17.62 7.66
CA ASP A 229 22.05 -18.34 8.29
C ASP A 229 21.29 -17.43 9.25
N TYR A 230 19.96 -17.48 9.21
CA TYR A 230 19.07 -16.72 10.08
C TYR A 230 17.94 -17.64 10.58
N ALA A 231 17.31 -17.27 11.70
CA ALA A 231 16.33 -18.14 12.39
C ALA A 231 15.17 -18.61 11.48
N ASP A 232 14.74 -17.76 10.54
CA ASP A 232 13.57 -17.98 9.69
C ASP A 232 13.92 -18.16 8.19
N GLY A 233 15.20 -18.38 7.86
CA GLY A 233 15.64 -18.47 6.47
C GLY A 233 17.09 -18.06 6.24
N ILE A 234 17.39 -17.64 5.02
CA ILE A 234 18.76 -17.35 4.57
C ILE A 234 18.83 -15.89 4.14
N ALA A 235 19.64 -15.08 4.81
CA ALA A 235 19.98 -13.75 4.33
C ALA A 235 21.10 -13.87 3.30
N PHE A 236 20.97 -13.23 2.15
CA PHE A 236 21.99 -13.26 1.12
C PHE A 236 22.22 -11.89 0.50
N GLN A 237 23.47 -11.64 0.14
CA GLN A 237 23.87 -10.39 -0.48
C GLN A 237 23.93 -10.54 -2.00
N VAL A 238 23.50 -9.50 -2.70
CA VAL A 238 23.67 -9.38 -4.14
C VAL A 238 24.66 -8.27 -4.50
N LYS A 239 25.23 -8.36 -5.70
CA LYS A 239 26.31 -7.50 -6.18
C LYS A 239 25.95 -6.01 -6.17
N SER A 240 24.70 -5.66 -6.49
CA SER A 240 24.27 -4.27 -6.56
C SER A 240 22.82 -4.07 -6.10
N ILE A 241 22.50 -2.83 -5.72
CA ILE A 241 21.12 -2.43 -5.41
C ILE A 241 20.18 -2.59 -6.61
N VAL A 242 20.70 -2.45 -7.84
CA VAL A 242 19.94 -2.67 -9.07
C VAL A 242 19.56 -4.14 -9.20
N ASP A 243 20.48 -5.06 -8.90
CA ASP A 243 20.19 -6.50 -8.90
C ASP A 243 19.13 -6.85 -7.84
N LYS A 244 19.22 -6.25 -6.65
CA LYS A 244 18.21 -6.40 -5.59
C LYS A 244 16.82 -6.00 -6.07
N LEU A 245 16.67 -4.81 -6.69
CA LEU A 245 15.39 -4.32 -7.20
C LEU A 245 14.83 -5.20 -8.32
N LYS A 246 15.68 -5.63 -9.26
CA LYS A 246 15.27 -6.53 -10.35
C LYS A 246 14.78 -7.88 -9.83
N ILE A 247 15.51 -8.46 -8.87
CA ILE A 247 15.11 -9.71 -8.23
C ILE A 247 13.75 -9.52 -7.55
N LEU A 248 13.57 -8.50 -6.70
CA LEU A 248 12.30 -8.25 -6.01
C LEU A 248 11.12 -8.09 -6.96
N GLU A 249 11.29 -7.36 -8.06
CA GLU A 249 10.24 -7.18 -9.08
C GLU A 249 9.85 -8.52 -9.72
N LEU A 250 10.83 -9.34 -10.09
CA LEU A 250 10.60 -10.68 -10.67
C LEU A 250 10.03 -11.68 -9.66
N SER A 251 10.16 -11.36 -8.37
CA SER A 251 9.75 -12.18 -7.22
C SER A 251 8.38 -11.77 -6.66
N HIS A 252 7.77 -10.69 -7.18
CA HIS A 252 6.59 -10.02 -6.59
C HIS A 252 5.31 -10.89 -6.55
N THR A 253 5.24 -12.00 -7.29
CA THR A 253 4.11 -12.94 -7.26
C THR A 253 4.49 -14.27 -6.60
N GLY A 254 4.23 -14.38 -5.30
CA GLY A 254 4.22 -15.67 -4.58
C GLY A 254 5.59 -16.34 -4.44
N SER A 255 6.66 -15.56 -4.36
CA SER A 255 8.01 -16.09 -4.08
C SER A 255 8.37 -15.98 -2.60
N ASP A 256 9.37 -16.76 -2.21
CA ASP A 256 9.91 -16.81 -0.85
C ASP A 256 10.99 -15.73 -0.59
N ILE A 257 11.20 -14.80 -1.54
CA ILE A 257 12.24 -13.78 -1.47
C ILE A 257 11.65 -12.45 -0.98
N LEU A 258 12.21 -11.94 0.12
CA LEU A 258 11.80 -10.70 0.77
C LEU A 258 12.94 -9.68 0.80
N ASP A 259 12.55 -8.41 0.96
CA ASP A 259 13.50 -7.33 1.21
C ASP A 259 14.01 -7.38 2.65
N TYR A 260 15.33 -7.54 2.82
CA TYR A 260 15.98 -7.58 4.12
C TYR A 260 15.83 -6.26 4.91
N ASP A 261 15.88 -5.11 4.24
CA ASP A 261 15.74 -3.81 4.90
C ASP A 261 14.28 -3.55 5.33
N GLY A 262 13.33 -4.12 4.59
CA GLY A 262 11.91 -4.13 4.95
C GLY A 262 11.62 -4.98 6.19
N PHE A 263 12.39 -6.05 6.42
CA PHE A 263 12.25 -6.93 7.58
C PHE A 263 12.82 -6.30 8.86
N THR A 264 14.01 -5.71 8.78
CA THR A 264 14.71 -5.12 9.94
C THR A 264 14.07 -3.84 10.50
N THR A 265 13.21 -3.16 9.72
CA THR A 265 12.47 -1.98 10.20
C THR A 265 11.27 -2.35 11.07
N VAL A 266 10.75 -3.58 10.97
CA VAL A 266 9.63 -4.06 11.80
C VAL A 266 10.12 -4.43 13.21
N ASP A 267 11.31 -5.02 13.33
CA ASP A 267 11.90 -5.40 14.63
C ASP A 267 12.42 -4.20 15.45
N LYS A 268 12.63 -3.05 14.81
CA LYS A 268 13.11 -1.84 15.52
C LYS A 268 11.99 -1.05 16.20
N LEU A 269 10.73 -1.43 16.00
CA LEU A 269 9.57 -0.78 16.62
C LEU A 269 9.04 -1.49 17.87
N ASP A 270 9.61 -2.64 18.26
CA ASP A 270 9.07 -3.48 19.35
C ASP A 270 9.98 -3.58 20.60
N VAL A 271 10.81 -2.58 20.87
CA VAL A 271 11.54 -2.47 22.15
C VAL A 271 11.40 -1.08 22.73
N ARG A 272 10.28 -0.83 23.43
CA ARG A 272 10.15 0.07 24.61
C ARG A 272 8.69 0.22 25.08
N PHE A 273 8.02 -0.88 25.40
CA PHE A 273 6.86 -0.82 26.30
C PHE A 273 6.74 -2.11 27.11
N SER A 274 7.51 -2.19 28.19
CA SER A 274 7.05 -2.77 29.47
C SER A 274 8.23 -2.91 30.42
N GLU A 275 8.32 -2.01 31.40
CA GLU A 275 8.61 -2.38 32.79
C GLU A 275 8.40 -1.14 33.67
N THR A 276 7.15 -0.94 34.06
CA THR A 276 6.79 -0.28 35.31
C THR A 276 5.60 -1.01 35.90
N SER A 277 5.87 -1.97 36.78
CA SER A 277 5.19 -2.12 38.06
C SER A 277 5.96 -3.07 38.96
#